data_AF-A0A956CZ18-F1
#
_entry.id   AF-A0A956CZ18-F1
#
_cell.length_a   1.000
_cell.length_b   1.000
_cell.length_c   1.000
_cell.angle_alpha   90.00
_cell.angle_beta   90.00
_cell.angle_gamma   90.00
#
_symmetry.space_group_name_H-M   'P 1'
#
loop_
_entity.id
_entity.type
_entity.pdbx_description
1 polymer ?
#
loop_
_entity_poly.entity_id
_entity_poly.type
_entity_poly.pdbx_seq_one_letter_code
_entity_poly.pdbx_strand_id
1 'polypeptide(L)'
;MYPPGHVTVAYLVGRHRMRGRASTLASLGPVVFGALLPDLIDKTIYVLRVSPHGRTLGHAFWVWGVLTLLAMMVREHGSRRSFALAGVVLGGLSHLVADLVDDAVDGFTTSGFAWSTWGFWPWMDADGWYLRVPHLLPRTNGMVTILEVITVLGTCAWLALAHRR
;
A
#
# COMPACT_ATOMS: atom_id res chain seq x y z
N MET A 1 5.93 3.66 3.77
CA MET A 1 4.94 4.71 4.11
C MET A 1 4.23 4.37 5.43
N TYR A 2 3.68 5.34 6.17
CA TYR A 2 2.89 5.03 7.38
C TYR A 2 1.40 4.75 7.06
N PRO A 3 0.63 4.15 8.02
CA PRO A 3 -0.78 3.81 7.80
C PRO A 3 -1.66 4.94 7.25
N PRO A 4 -1.54 6.22 7.68
CA PRO A 4 -2.32 7.30 7.10
C PRO A 4 -2.09 7.49 5.60
N GLY A 5 -0.84 7.36 5.14
CA GLY A 5 -0.51 7.36 3.72
C GLY A 5 -1.18 6.22 2.97
N HIS A 6 -1.15 4.98 3.51
CA HIS A 6 -1.77 3.81 2.87
C HIS A 6 -3.28 3.96 2.75
N VAL A 7 -3.94 4.41 3.83
CA VAL A 7 -5.38 4.71 3.82
C VAL A 7 -5.71 5.78 2.78
N THR A 8 -4.86 6.80 2.64
CA THR A 8 -5.05 7.87 1.67
C THR A 8 -4.95 7.35 0.23
N VAL A 9 -3.91 6.58 -0.09
CA VAL A 9 -3.77 5.96 -1.42
C VAL A 9 -4.93 5.02 -1.72
N ALA A 10 -5.30 4.17 -0.76
CA ALA A 10 -6.44 3.25 -0.87
C ALA A 10 -7.75 3.99 -1.13
N TYR A 11 -7.97 5.11 -0.44
CA TYR A 11 -9.13 5.98 -0.65
C TYR A 11 -9.14 6.54 -2.08
N LEU A 12 -8.03 7.08 -2.57
CA LEU A 12 -7.93 7.65 -3.92
C LEU A 12 -8.16 6.59 -5.00
N VAL A 13 -7.51 5.43 -4.88
CA VAL A 13 -7.63 4.30 -5.81
C VAL A 13 -9.06 3.75 -5.80
N GLY A 14 -9.62 3.51 -4.61
CA GLY A 14 -11.00 3.03 -4.44
C GLY A 14 -12.01 4.02 -5.02
N ARG A 15 -11.88 5.31 -4.72
CA ARG A 15 -12.77 6.35 -5.26
C ARG A 15 -12.69 6.46 -6.77
N HIS A 16 -11.48 6.39 -7.35
CA HIS A 16 -11.30 6.41 -8.80
C HIS A 16 -12.00 5.20 -9.46
N ARG A 17 -11.82 4.01 -8.89
CA ARG A 17 -12.45 2.76 -9.39
C ARG A 17 -13.98 2.79 -9.34
N MET A 18 -14.53 3.55 -8.40
CA MET A 18 -15.97 3.70 -8.14
C MET A 18 -16.62 4.91 -8.83
N ARG A 19 -15.86 5.72 -9.58
CA ARG A 19 -16.42 6.86 -10.33
C ARG A 19 -17.58 6.41 -11.22
N GLY A 20 -18.68 7.16 -11.18
CA GLY A 20 -19.90 6.89 -11.97
C GLY A 20 -20.80 5.79 -11.39
N ARG A 21 -20.51 5.26 -10.19
CA ARG A 21 -21.38 4.32 -9.46
C ARG A 21 -21.91 4.97 -8.20
N ALA A 22 -23.07 4.52 -7.71
CA ALA A 22 -23.58 4.88 -6.39
C ALA A 22 -22.61 4.33 -5.33
N SER A 23 -21.61 5.13 -4.96
CA SER A 23 -20.56 4.72 -4.05
C SER A 23 -20.91 5.10 -2.62
N THR A 24 -21.20 4.12 -1.77
CA THR A 24 -21.26 4.33 -0.32
C THR A 24 -19.86 4.21 0.29
N LEU A 25 -19.60 4.91 1.40
CA LEU A 25 -18.36 4.74 2.17
C LEU A 25 -18.10 3.26 2.54
N ALA A 26 -19.17 2.50 2.77
CA ALA A 26 -19.12 1.06 3.03
C ALA A 26 -18.43 0.27 1.90
N SER A 27 -18.47 0.75 0.67
CA SER A 27 -17.84 0.11 -0.48
C SER A 27 -16.32 0.32 -0.52
N LEU A 28 -15.79 1.32 0.19
CA LEU A 28 -14.34 1.55 0.33
C LEU A 28 -13.72 0.67 1.43
N GLY A 29 -14.55 0.17 2.36
CA GLY A 29 -14.09 -0.65 3.49
C GLY A 29 -13.15 -1.79 3.10
N PRO A 30 -13.49 -2.64 2.11
CA PRO A 30 -12.58 -3.70 1.67
C PRO A 30 -11.26 -3.20 1.10
N VAL A 31 -11.25 -2.05 0.40
CA VAL A 31 -10.02 -1.47 -0.17
C VAL A 31 -9.12 -0.93 0.94
N VAL A 32 -9.68 -0.21 1.90
CA VAL A 32 -8.94 0.30 3.06
C VAL A 32 -8.40 -0.86 3.90
N PHE A 33 -9.23 -1.88 4.15
CA PHE A 33 -8.80 -3.08 4.87
C PHE A 33 -7.64 -3.78 4.15
N GLY A 34 -7.77 -3.99 2.83
CA GLY A 34 -6.72 -4.58 2.02
C GLY A 34 -5.41 -3.79 2.07
N ALA A 35 -5.49 -2.46 2.08
CA ALA A 35 -4.32 -1.59 2.17
C ALA A 35 -3.66 -1.55 3.56
N LEU A 36 -4.32 -2.04 4.61
CA LEU A 36 -3.70 -2.18 5.94
C LEU A 36 -3.23 -3.62 6.21
N LEU A 37 -3.67 -4.57 5.38
CA LEU A 37 -3.45 -5.99 5.61
C LEU A 37 -1.97 -6.41 5.57
N PRO A 38 -1.13 -5.95 4.62
CA PRO A 38 0.30 -6.29 4.60
C PRO A 38 0.98 -5.98 5.93
N ASP A 39 0.81 -4.73 6.39
CA ASP A 39 1.37 -4.23 7.64
C ASP A 39 0.81 -4.95 8.85
N LEU A 40 -0.50 -5.21 8.89
CA LEU A 40 -1.11 -5.91 10.01
C LEU A 40 -0.53 -7.32 10.17
N ILE A 41 -0.35 -8.04 9.06
CA ILE A 41 0.28 -9.37 9.04
C ILE A 41 1.72 -9.27 9.53
N ASP A 42 2.53 -8.45 8.87
CA ASP A 42 3.98 -8.46 9.08
C ASP A 42 4.38 -7.85 10.42
N LYS A 43 3.73 -6.77 10.85
CA LYS A 43 3.98 -6.17 12.17
C LYS A 43 3.56 -7.11 13.29
N THR A 44 2.50 -7.90 13.09
CA THR A 44 2.09 -8.92 14.06
C THR A 44 3.12 -10.05 14.14
N ILE A 45 3.59 -10.57 13.00
CA ILE A 45 4.66 -11.58 12.93
C ILE A 45 5.93 -11.07 13.63
N TYR A 46 6.31 -9.82 13.37
CA TYR A 46 7.47 -9.16 13.97
C TYR A 46 7.33 -8.97 15.49
N VAL A 47 6.20 -8.43 15.96
CA VAL A 47 5.93 -8.21 17.40
C VAL A 47 5.90 -9.53 18.17
N LEU A 48 5.37 -10.60 17.56
CA LEU A 48 5.38 -11.95 18.12
C LEU A 48 6.75 -12.65 18.00
N ARG A 49 7.78 -12.00 17.43
CA ARG A 49 9.13 -12.52 17.24
C ARG A 49 9.21 -13.79 16.40
N VAL A 50 8.22 -14.02 15.54
CA VAL A 50 8.20 -15.13 14.57
C VAL A 50 9.16 -14.85 13.42
N SER A 51 9.37 -13.57 13.08
CA SER A 51 10.40 -13.12 12.15
C SER A 51 11.18 -11.94 12.74
N PRO A 52 12.49 -11.81 12.46
CA PRO A 52 13.25 -10.62 12.82
C PRO A 52 12.98 -9.42 11.91
N HIS A 53 12.21 -9.57 10.82
CA HIS A 53 11.92 -8.52 9.85
C HIS A 53 10.49 -8.01 9.96
N GLY A 54 10.29 -6.72 9.66
CA GLY A 54 8.98 -6.06 9.68
C GLY A 54 8.18 -6.14 8.38
N ARG A 55 8.75 -6.75 7.33
CA ARG A 55 8.17 -6.91 5.98
C ARG A 55 8.44 -8.31 5.46
N THR A 56 7.44 -9.18 5.56
CA THR A 56 7.57 -10.64 5.38
C THR A 56 6.46 -11.18 4.48
N LEU A 57 5.57 -12.02 5.02
CA LEU A 57 4.47 -12.67 4.31
C LEU A 57 3.49 -11.65 3.72
N GLY A 58 3.15 -10.59 4.45
CA GLY A 58 2.24 -9.53 4.01
C GLY A 58 2.75 -8.77 2.79
N HIS A 59 4.08 -8.63 2.68
CA HIS A 59 4.77 -8.00 1.55
C HIS A 59 5.27 -9.01 0.50
N ALA A 60 4.88 -10.29 0.58
CA ALA A 60 5.30 -11.28 -0.40
C ALA A 60 4.50 -11.15 -1.71
N PHE A 61 5.18 -10.95 -2.84
CA PHE A 61 4.53 -10.74 -4.14
C PHE A 61 3.62 -11.91 -4.53
N TRP A 62 4.06 -13.14 -4.26
CA TRP A 62 3.31 -14.34 -4.62
C TRP A 62 1.98 -14.46 -3.85
N VAL A 63 1.90 -13.96 -2.61
CA VAL A 63 0.64 -13.94 -1.83
C VAL A 63 -0.40 -13.11 -2.56
N TRP A 64 -0.03 -11.92 -3.00
CA TRP A 64 -0.92 -11.03 -3.73
C TRP A 64 -1.21 -11.53 -5.15
N GLY A 65 -0.26 -12.22 -5.79
CA GLY A 65 -0.48 -12.94 -7.04
C GLY A 65 -1.58 -14.00 -6.90
N VAL A 66 -1.50 -14.86 -5.88
CA VAL A 66 -2.52 -15.88 -5.60
C VAL A 66 -3.86 -15.25 -5.26
N LEU A 67 -3.90 -14.22 -4.40
CA LEU A 67 -5.14 -13.52 -4.06
C LEU A 67 -5.78 -12.86 -5.28
N THR A 68 -4.98 -12.33 -6.21
CA THR A 68 -5.46 -11.77 -7.47
C THR A 68 -6.11 -12.84 -8.34
N LEU A 69 -5.48 -14.00 -8.49
CA LEU A 69 -6.05 -15.13 -9.25
C LEU A 69 -7.36 -15.61 -8.61
N LEU A 70 -7.40 -15.75 -7.28
CA LEU A 70 -8.62 -16.11 -6.55
C LEU A 70 -9.72 -15.06 -6.78
N ALA A 71 -9.40 -13.78 -6.69
CA ALA A 71 -10.34 -12.69 -6.94
C ALA A 71 -10.90 -12.74 -8.37
N MET A 72 -10.07 -13.10 -9.36
CA MET A 72 -10.51 -13.29 -10.75
C MET A 72 -11.46 -14.49 -10.89
N MET A 73 -11.12 -15.64 -10.32
CA MET A 73 -11.93 -16.86 -10.37
C MET A 73 -13.31 -16.67 -9.73
N VAL A 74 -13.36 -16.04 -8.54
CA VAL A 74 -14.65 -15.83 -7.87
C VAL A 74 -15.45 -14.68 -8.46
N ARG A 75 -14.87 -13.84 -9.33
CA ARG A 75 -15.55 -12.70 -9.94
C ARG A 75 -16.74 -13.12 -10.79
N GLU A 76 -16.64 -14.28 -11.43
CA GLU A 76 -17.69 -14.84 -12.29
C GLU A 76 -19.01 -15.08 -11.54
N HIS A 77 -18.96 -15.21 -10.21
CA HIS A 77 -20.14 -15.44 -9.38
C HIS A 77 -20.93 -14.16 -9.04
N GLY A 78 -20.43 -12.97 -9.40
CA GLY A 78 -21.13 -11.69 -9.21
C GLY A 78 -21.51 -11.33 -7.77
N SER A 79 -20.99 -12.07 -6.78
CA SER A 79 -21.45 -11.98 -5.39
C SER A 79 -20.86 -10.77 -4.67
N ARG A 80 -21.53 -10.31 -3.61
CA ARG A 80 -21.00 -9.26 -2.70
C ARG A 80 -19.61 -9.64 -2.14
N ARG A 81 -19.37 -10.94 -1.91
CA ARG A 81 -18.07 -11.46 -1.45
C ARG A 81 -16.99 -11.32 -2.52
N SER A 82 -17.33 -11.57 -3.78
CA SER A 82 -16.42 -11.39 -4.91
C SER A 82 -15.98 -9.93 -5.05
N PHE A 83 -16.91 -8.98 -4.88
CA PHE A 83 -16.59 -7.55 -4.84
C PHE A 83 -15.71 -7.17 -3.64
N ALA A 84 -15.99 -7.71 -2.46
CA ALA A 84 -15.18 -7.47 -1.28
C ALA A 84 -13.74 -7.98 -1.46
N LEU A 85 -13.56 -9.21 -1.95
CA LEU A 85 -12.23 -9.79 -2.20
C LEU A 85 -11.46 -8.97 -3.24
N ALA A 86 -12.11 -8.56 -4.34
CA ALA A 86 -11.48 -7.68 -5.33
C ALA A 86 -11.06 -6.34 -4.72
N GLY A 87 -11.85 -5.79 -3.79
CA GLY A 87 -11.48 -4.60 -3.02
C GLY A 87 -10.26 -4.82 -2.14
N VAL A 88 -10.21 -5.93 -1.40
CA VAL A 88 -9.04 -6.30 -0.57
C VAL A 88 -7.77 -6.42 -1.43
N VAL A 89 -7.86 -7.09 -2.57
CA VAL A 89 -6.74 -7.21 -3.52
C VAL A 89 -6.30 -5.84 -4.02
N LEU A 90 -7.24 -4.98 -4.43
CA LEU A 90 -6.93 -3.64 -4.90
C LEU A 90 -6.23 -2.80 -3.80
N GLY A 91 -6.70 -2.92 -2.57
CA GLY A 91 -6.09 -2.30 -1.40
C GLY A 91 -4.65 -2.75 -1.18
N GLY A 92 -4.43 -4.06 -1.10
CA GLY A 92 -3.09 -4.61 -0.85
C GLY A 92 -2.10 -4.31 -1.96
N LEU A 93 -2.52 -4.41 -3.24
CA LEU A 93 -1.67 -4.00 -4.35
C LEU A 93 -1.34 -2.50 -4.29
N SER A 94 -2.30 -1.65 -3.90
CA SER A 94 -2.04 -0.23 -3.70
C SER A 94 -1.06 0.03 -2.56
N HIS A 95 -1.07 -0.79 -1.51
CA HIS A 95 -0.08 -0.74 -0.43
C HIS A 95 1.33 -1.01 -0.96
N LEU A 96 1.52 -2.14 -1.65
CA LEU A 96 2.84 -2.52 -2.17
C LEU A 96 3.41 -1.49 -3.15
N VAL A 97 2.56 -0.95 -4.03
CA VAL A 97 2.97 0.10 -4.97
C VAL A 97 3.31 1.39 -4.23
N ALA A 98 2.51 1.78 -3.23
CA ALA A 98 2.78 2.99 -2.49
C ALA A 98 4.10 2.90 -1.72
N ASP A 99 4.38 1.75 -1.10
CA ASP A 99 5.66 1.47 -0.46
C ASP A 99 6.84 1.52 -1.44
N LEU A 100 6.68 0.95 -2.65
CA LEU A 100 7.71 1.03 -3.69
C LEU A 100 8.07 2.46 -4.05
N VAL A 101 7.04 3.30 -4.26
CA VAL A 101 7.24 4.70 -4.60
C VAL A 101 7.82 5.46 -3.42
N ASP A 102 7.39 5.16 -2.20
CA ASP A 102 7.87 5.77 -0.97
C ASP A 102 9.35 5.48 -0.71
N ASP A 103 9.77 4.22 -0.83
CA ASP A 103 11.16 3.80 -0.64
C ASP A 103 12.06 4.33 -1.78
N ALA A 104 11.53 4.45 -3.00
CA ALA A 104 12.27 5.09 -4.09
C ALA A 104 12.49 6.59 -3.81
N VAL A 105 11.44 7.30 -3.37
CA VAL A 105 11.54 8.72 -3.00
C VAL A 105 12.52 8.89 -1.84
N ASP A 106 12.39 8.08 -0.77
CA ASP A 106 13.32 8.11 0.35
C ASP A 106 14.77 7.82 -0.08
N GLY A 107 14.96 6.88 -1.00
CA GLY A 107 16.28 6.62 -1.61
C GLY A 107 16.88 7.88 -2.23
N PHE A 108 16.11 8.60 -3.04
CA PHE A 108 16.58 9.82 -3.71
C PHE A 108 16.75 11.02 -2.77
N THR A 109 16.05 11.07 -1.63
CA THR A 109 16.07 12.23 -0.72
C THR A 109 16.88 12.04 0.55
N THR A 110 16.99 10.82 1.07
CA THR A 110 17.42 10.55 2.44
C THR A 110 18.46 9.43 2.50
N SER A 111 18.06 8.20 2.16
CA SER A 111 18.81 6.99 2.51
C SER A 111 19.88 6.64 1.47
N GLY A 112 19.70 7.01 0.21
CA GLY A 112 20.57 6.59 -0.89
C GLY A 112 20.33 5.14 -1.34
N PHE A 113 19.25 4.51 -0.85
CA PHE A 113 18.88 3.14 -1.16
C PHE A 113 17.39 3.06 -1.50
N ALA A 114 17.08 2.44 -2.63
CA ALA A 114 15.71 2.04 -2.97
C ALA A 114 15.57 0.54 -2.69
N TRP A 115 14.67 0.19 -1.79
CA TRP A 115 14.42 -1.20 -1.42
C TRP A 115 13.50 -1.86 -2.43
N SER A 116 13.60 -3.19 -2.54
CA SER A 116 12.75 -3.96 -3.44
C SER A 116 11.27 -3.90 -3.07
N THR A 117 10.95 -3.51 -1.82
CA THR A 117 9.66 -3.34 -1.12
C THR A 117 8.71 -4.54 -1.12
N TRP A 118 9.11 -5.62 -1.79
CA TRP A 118 8.33 -6.81 -2.08
C TRP A 118 9.27 -8.01 -1.92
N GLY A 119 8.83 -9.01 -1.16
CA GLY A 119 9.65 -10.19 -0.88
C GLY A 119 9.20 -11.44 -1.62
N PHE A 120 10.02 -12.49 -1.49
CA PHE A 120 9.65 -13.87 -1.79
C PHE A 120 9.75 -14.69 -0.50
N TRP A 121 9.09 -14.21 0.57
CA TRP A 121 9.12 -14.87 1.87
C TRP A 121 8.61 -16.32 1.74
N PRO A 122 9.23 -17.32 2.42
CA PRO A 122 10.30 -17.19 3.43
C PRO A 122 11.73 -17.16 2.88
N TRP A 123 11.93 -17.21 1.56
CA TRP A 123 13.28 -17.27 0.97
C TRP A 123 13.99 -15.91 0.92
N MET A 124 13.22 -14.83 0.82
CA MET A 124 13.75 -13.46 0.72
C MET A 124 12.76 -12.47 1.34
N ASP A 125 13.23 -11.67 2.29
CA ASP A 125 12.49 -10.55 2.86
C ASP A 125 12.58 -9.29 1.96
N ALA A 126 11.62 -8.37 2.11
CA ALA A 126 11.55 -7.16 1.29
C ALA A 126 12.76 -6.23 1.49
N ASP A 127 13.41 -6.34 2.65
CA ASP A 127 14.56 -5.54 3.07
C ASP A 127 15.89 -6.28 2.82
N GLY A 128 15.87 -7.40 2.10
CA GLY A 128 17.06 -8.17 1.74
C GLY A 128 17.72 -7.72 0.43
N TRP A 129 17.01 -6.91 -0.36
CA TRP A 129 17.44 -6.50 -1.70
C TRP A 129 17.24 -5.00 -1.92
N TYR A 130 18.32 -4.29 -2.25
CA TYR A 130 18.31 -2.85 -2.47
C TYR A 130 19.14 -2.43 -3.68
N LEU A 131 18.76 -1.30 -4.25
CA LEU A 131 19.52 -0.59 -5.27
C LEU A 131 20.08 0.70 -4.66
N ARG A 132 21.38 0.95 -4.86
CA ARG A 132 21.96 2.25 -4.52
C ARG A 132 21.49 3.28 -5.54
N VAL A 133 20.97 4.40 -5.06
CA VAL A 133 20.48 5.50 -5.90
C VAL A 133 21.22 6.80 -5.55
N PRO A 134 21.43 7.72 -6.52
CA PRO A 134 22.04 9.01 -6.23
C PRO A 134 21.10 9.87 -5.39
N HIS A 135 21.66 10.72 -4.53
CA HIS A 135 20.87 11.78 -3.90
C HIS A 135 20.54 12.84 -4.95
N LEU A 136 19.25 13.05 -5.22
CA LEU A 136 18.76 14.07 -6.16
C LEU A 136 18.30 15.34 -5.45
N LEU A 137 18.01 15.25 -4.15
CA LEU A 137 17.55 16.36 -3.32
C LEU A 137 18.43 16.50 -2.06
N PRO A 138 18.46 17.68 -1.41
CA PRO A 138 19.14 17.86 -0.13
C PRO A 138 18.63 16.86 0.90
N ARG A 139 19.54 16.28 1.70
CA ARG A 139 19.17 15.34 2.76
C ARG A 139 18.18 15.97 3.74
N THR A 140 16.99 15.41 3.78
CA THR A 140 15.98 15.76 4.79
C THR A 140 16.06 14.76 5.93
N ASN A 141 16.25 15.24 7.17
CA ASN A 141 16.15 14.39 8.35
C ASN A 141 14.68 14.31 8.77
N GLY A 142 14.05 13.16 8.61
CA GLY A 142 12.67 12.95 9.01
C GLY A 142 12.28 11.48 8.89
N MET A 143 11.40 11.01 9.76
CA MET A 143 10.83 9.65 9.66
C MET A 143 9.74 9.55 8.60
N VAL A 144 9.10 10.68 8.25
CA VAL A 144 8.02 10.76 7.26
C VAL A 144 8.60 11.27 5.96
N THR A 145 8.35 10.54 4.88
CA THR A 145 8.80 10.93 3.54
C THR A 145 8.04 12.16 3.04
N ILE A 146 8.67 12.92 2.14
CA ILE A 146 8.01 14.03 1.45
C ILE A 146 6.78 13.53 0.67
N LEU A 147 6.86 12.32 0.11
CA LEU A 147 5.76 11.70 -0.62
C LEU A 147 4.53 11.52 0.28
N GLU A 148 4.71 11.01 1.49
CA GLU A 148 3.61 10.80 2.41
C GLU A 148 2.93 12.12 2.78
N VAL A 149 3.73 13.15 3.12
CA VAL A 149 3.21 14.49 3.45
C VAL A 149 2.40 15.05 2.29
N ILE A 150 2.93 15.00 1.06
CA ILE A 150 2.24 15.49 -0.14
C ILE A 150 0.95 14.71 -0.39
N THR A 151 0.99 13.38 -0.25
CA THR A 151 -0.16 12.51 -0.52
C THR A 151 -1.30 12.79 0.45
N VAL A 152 -1.01 12.86 1.74
CA VAL A 152 -2.01 13.13 2.79
C VAL A 152 -2.54 14.55 2.67
N LEU A 153 -1.66 15.57 2.68
CA LEU A 153 -2.09 16.97 2.65
C LEU A 153 -2.78 17.34 1.33
N GLY A 154 -2.26 16.85 0.21
CA GLY A 154 -2.85 17.07 -1.11
C GLY A 154 -4.26 16.47 -1.21
N THR A 155 -4.47 15.28 -0.63
CA THR A 155 -5.81 14.67 -0.58
C THR A 155 -6.75 15.47 0.32
N CYS A 156 -6.31 15.89 1.50
CA CYS A 156 -7.10 16.75 2.40
C CYS A 156 -7.50 18.06 1.73
N ALA A 157 -6.56 18.74 1.07
CA ALA A 157 -6.81 19.98 0.35
C ALA A 157 -7.80 19.78 -0.82
N TRP A 158 -7.62 18.70 -1.60
CA TRP A 158 -8.54 18.36 -2.68
C TRP A 158 -9.97 18.11 -2.18
N LEU A 159 -10.12 17.39 -1.06
CA LEU A 159 -11.43 17.16 -0.44
C LEU A 159 -12.07 18.47 0.04
N ALA A 160 -11.30 19.32 0.72
CA ALA A 160 -11.79 20.62 1.20
C ALA A 160 -12.25 21.52 0.05
N LEU A 161 -11.58 21.48 -1.10
CA LEU A 161 -11.96 22.25 -2.29
C LEU A 161 -13.16 21.63 -3.02
N ALA A 162 -13.25 20.31 -3.08
CA ALA A 162 -14.36 19.60 -3.72
C ALA A 162 -15.70 19.82 -3.01
N HIS A 163 -15.70 20.03 -1.69
CA HIS A 163 -16.90 20.32 -0.90
C HIS A 163 -17.38 21.78 -0.99
N ARG A 164 -16.62 22.67 -1.64
CA ARG A 164 -17.02 24.08 -1.85
C ARG A 164 -17.75 24.33 -3.17
N ARG A 165 -17.96 23.28 -3.97
CA ARG A 165 -18.70 23.31 -5.24
C ARG A 165 -19.98 22.52 -5.11
#